data_AF-A0A258TU00-F1
#
_entry.id   AF-A0A258TU00-F1
#
_cell.length_a   1.000
_cell.length_b   1.000
_cell.length_c   1.000
_cell.angle_alpha   90.00
_cell.angle_beta   90.00
_cell.angle_gamma   90.00
#
_symmetry.space_group_name_H-M   'P 1'
#
loop_
_entity.id
_entity.type
_entity.pdbx_description
1 polymer ?
#
loop_
_entity_poly.entity_id
_entity_poly.type
_entity_poly.pdbx_seq_one_letter_code
_entity_poly.pdbx_strand_id
1 'polypeptide(L)' 'MTGLAVVAISDGSRKFGLYRVKQVEARTMVLGHGAISFPVGTHLDIEDFRSLTANPAAFHQRATVVENSRDGIRLVW' A
#
# COMPACT_ATOMS: atom_id res chain seq x y z
N MET A 1 -4.34 11.18 -13.74
CA MET A 1 -4.90 10.06 -12.95
C MET A 1 -4.92 10.51 -11.51
N THR A 2 -6.10 10.60 -10.90
CA THR A 2 -6.23 10.82 -9.45
C THR A 2 -5.46 9.71 -8.74
N GLY A 3 -4.30 10.06 -8.17
CA GLY A 3 -3.38 9.10 -7.55
C GLY A 3 -4.05 8.40 -6.36
N LEU A 4 -3.69 7.14 -6.13
CA LEU A 4 -4.12 6.37 -4.97
C LEU A 4 -3.90 7.21 -3.71
N ALA A 5 -4.94 7.42 -2.92
CA ALA A 5 -4.86 8.23 -1.70
C ALA A 5 -4.77 7.34 -0.45
N VAL A 6 -5.50 6.22 -0.45
CA VAL A 6 -5.54 5.24 0.64
C VAL A 6 -5.60 3.84 0.02
N VAL A 7 -4.84 2.91 0.58
CA VAL A 7 -4.85 1.51 0.17
C VAL A 7 -5.17 0.61 1.36
N ALA A 8 -5.84 -0.51 1.08
CA ALA A 8 -5.98 -1.61 2.02
C ALA A 8 -4.76 -2.53 1.88
N ILE A 9 -4.24 -2.97 3.02
CA ILE A 9 -3.07 -3.85 3.12
C ILE A 9 -3.48 -5.17 3.77
N SER A 10 -3.11 -6.28 3.13
CA SER A 10 -3.34 -7.64 3.61
C SER A 10 -2.18 -8.58 3.26
N ASP A 11 -2.18 -9.79 3.82
CA ASP A 11 -1.40 -10.95 3.38
C ASP A 11 -2.33 -12.15 3.32
N GLY A 12 -2.80 -12.48 2.12
CA GLY A 12 -3.84 -13.50 1.91
C GLY A 12 -5.12 -13.18 2.68
N SER A 13 -5.48 -14.01 3.66
CA SER A 13 -6.71 -13.83 4.46
C SER A 13 -6.56 -12.81 5.59
N ARG A 14 -5.33 -12.41 5.94
CA ARG A 14 -5.08 -11.50 7.06
C ARG A 14 -5.11 -10.05 6.58
N LYS A 15 -6.06 -9.27 7.10
CA LYS A 15 -6.15 -7.81 6.85
C LYS A 15 -5.36 -7.05 7.91
N PHE A 16 -4.45 -6.17 7.49
CA PHE A 16 -3.67 -5.31 8.38
C PHE A 16 -4.27 -3.93 8.56
N GLY A 17 -5.01 -3.43 7.56
CA GLY A 17 -5.77 -2.18 7.65
C GLY A 17 -5.50 -1.24 6.49
N LEU A 18 -5.78 0.05 6.72
CA LEU A 18 -5.72 1.09 5.70
C LEU A 18 -4.49 1.97 5.90
N TYR A 19 -3.81 2.27 4.80
CA TYR A 19 -2.62 3.10 4.80
C TYR A 19 -2.77 4.25 3.81
N ARG A 20 -2.38 5.45 4.25
CA ARG A 20 -2.28 6.61 3.36
C ARG A 20 -1.11 6.43 2.42
N VAL A 21 -1.35 6.68 1.15
CA VAL A 21 -0.33 6.69 0.12
C VAL A 21 0.31 8.08 0.09
N LYS A 22 1.63 8.15 0.19
CA LYS A 22 2.39 9.40 0.08
C LYS A 22 2.88 9.64 -1.34
N GLN A 23 3.30 8.58 -2.03
CA GLN A 23 3.87 8.65 -3.36
C GLN A 23 3.61 7.35 -4.11
N VAL A 24 3.36 7.45 -5.42
CA VAL A 24 3.24 6.33 -6.36
C VAL A 24 4.07 6.65 -7.59
N GLU A 25 4.89 5.69 -8.00
CA GLU A 25 5.58 5.70 -9.30
C GLU A 25 5.23 4.41 -10.06
N ALA A 26 5.88 4.17 -11.20
CA ALA A 26 5.51 3.07 -12.10
C ALA A 26 5.49 1.67 -11.42
N ARG A 27 6.40 1.44 -10.47
CA ARG A 27 6.62 0.14 -9.80
C ARG A 27 6.94 0.29 -8.30
N THR A 28 6.71 1.48 -7.75
CA THR A 28 7.03 1.80 -6.36
C THR A 28 5.88 2.54 -5.71
N MET A 29 5.69 2.31 -4.42
CA MET A 29 4.77 3.07 -3.57
C MET A 29 5.42 3.36 -2.24
N VAL A 30 5.21 4.57 -1.73
CA VAL A 30 5.56 4.91 -0.36
C VAL A 30 4.28 5.08 0.44
N LEU A 31 4.08 4.22 1.42
CA LEU A 31 3.02 4.36 2.41
C LEU A 31 3.50 5.28 3.53
N GLY A 32 2.61 6.12 4.05
CA GLY A 32 2.86 6.76 5.34
C GLY A 32 3.02 5.71 6.44
N HIS A 33 3.82 6.02 7.46
CA HIS A 33 3.82 5.19 8.67
C HIS A 33 2.43 5.19 9.28
N GLY A 34 1.84 4.00 9.37
CA GLY A 34 0.66 3.74 10.17
C GLY A 34 1.05 3.39 11.60
N ALA A 35 0.15 2.71 12.31
CA ALA A 35 0.44 2.19 13.65
C ALA A 35 1.47 1.04 13.63
N ILE A 36 1.72 0.44 12.46
CA ILE A 36 2.55 -0.76 12.31
C ILE A 36 3.50 -0.56 11.12
N SER A 37 4.77 -0.92 11.32
CA SER A 37 5.75 -1.11 10.25
C SER A 37 5.85 -2.59 9.89
N PHE A 38 6.21 -2.89 8.64
CA PHE A 38 6.39 -4.27 8.18
C PHE A 38 7.88 -4.58 8.04
N PRO A 39 8.36 -5.77 8.40
CA PRO A 39 9.74 -6.17 8.13
C PRO A 39 10.09 -6.04 6.64
N VAL A 40 11.35 -5.70 6.35
CA VAL A 40 11.87 -5.76 4.97
C VAL A 40 11.80 -7.20 4.48
N GLY A 41 11.35 -7.40 3.24
CA GLY A 41 11.10 -8.71 2.64
C GLY A 41 9.67 -9.22 2.83
N THR A 42 8.83 -8.59 3.67
CA THR A 42 7.43 -8.96 3.80
C THR A 42 6.68 -8.73 2.48
N HIS A 43 5.87 -9.72 2.08
CA HIS A 43 4.94 -9.60 0.96
C HIS A 43 3.58 -9.10 1.44
N LEU A 44 3.02 -8.14 0.72
CA LEU A 44 1.76 -7.51 1.04
C LEU A 44 0.89 -7.45 -0.21
N ASP A 45 -0.37 -7.81 -0.07
CA ASP A 45 -1.40 -7.55 -1.06
C ASP A 45 -1.94 -6.13 -0.81
N ILE A 46 -1.87 -5.29 -1.83
CA ILE A 46 -2.26 -3.87 -1.82
C ILE A 46 -3.47 -3.70 -2.72
N GLU A 47 -4.56 -3.20 -2.17
CA GLU A 47 -5.77 -2.88 -2.93
C GLU A 47 -6.10 -1.40 -2.78
N ASP A 48 -6.53 -0.75 -3.86
CA ASP A 48 -7.09 0.60 -3.74
C ASP A 48 -8.31 0.57 -2.83
N PHE A 49 -8.21 1.27 -1.70
CA PHE A 49 -9.33 1.49 -0.81
C PHE A 49 -10.15 2.64 -1.39
N ARG A 50 -10.79 2.33 -2.53
CA ARG A 50 -11.61 3.21 -3.38
C ARG A 50 -12.05 4.44 -2.59
N SER A 51 -11.51 5.59 -2.95
CA SER A 51 -11.82 6.84 -2.26
C SER A 51 -13.33 7.09 -2.32
N LEU A 52 -14.07 6.73 -1.27
CA LEU A 52 -15.45 7.13 -0.96
C LEU A 52 -16.57 6.85 -1.99
N THR A 53 -16.35 6.40 -3.24
CA THR A 53 -17.43 6.19 -4.21
C THR A 53 -17.19 5.07 -5.22
N ALA A 54 -18.04 4.03 -5.13
CA ALA A 54 -18.76 3.36 -6.24
C ALA A 54 -18.04 2.85 -7.50
N ASN A 55 -16.80 2.37 -7.48
CA ASN A 55 -16.26 1.65 -8.66
C ASN A 55 -15.22 0.58 -8.34
N PRO A 56 -15.31 -0.69 -8.84
CA PRO A 56 -14.19 -1.52 -9.25
C PRO A 56 -12.81 -1.28 -8.62
N ALA A 57 -12.23 -2.12 -7.75
CA ALA A 57 -10.85 -1.89 -7.31
C ALA A 57 -9.93 -2.17 -8.52
N ALA A 58 -9.64 -1.12 -9.29
CA ALA A 58 -8.86 -1.24 -10.53
C ALA A 58 -7.37 -1.50 -10.23
N PHE A 59 -6.94 -1.25 -9.00
CA PHE A 59 -5.58 -1.50 -8.54
C PHE A 59 -5.60 -2.58 -7.44
N HIS A 60 -4.96 -3.71 -7.77
CA HIS A 60 -4.60 -4.77 -6.84
C HIS A 60 -3.20 -5.26 -7.22
N GLN A 61 -2.26 -5.18 -6.28
CA GLN A 61 -0.87 -5.58 -6.51
C GLN A 61 -0.30 -6.32 -5.31
N ARG A 62 0.47 -7.38 -5.58
CA ARG A 62 1.30 -8.04 -4.56
C ARG A 62 2.69 -7.41 -4.57
N ALA A 63 3.07 -6.77 -3.49
CA ALA A 63 4.30 -6.01 -3.38
C ALA A 63 5.21 -6.54 -2.27
N THR A 64 6.49 -6.20 -2.34
CA THR A 64 7.49 -6.49 -1.30
C THR A 64 7.89 -5.21 -0.59
N VAL A 65 7.98 -5.27 0.72
CA VAL A 65 8.56 -4.21 1.55
C VAL A 65 10.07 -4.19 1.35
N VAL A 66 10.62 -3.08 0.85
CA VAL A 66 12.06 -2.95 0.59
C VAL A 66 12.76 -1.99 1.55
N GLU A 67 12.01 -1.09 2.19
CA GLU A 67 12.58 -0.08 3.08
C GLU A 67 11.53 0.39 4.09
N ASN A 68 11.97 0.59 5.35
CA ASN A 68 11.26 1.42 6.32
C ASN A 68 12.17 2.61 6.64
N SER A 69 11.76 3.81 6.22
CA SER A 69 12.51 5.04 6.46
C SER A 69 11.61 6.09 7.10
N ARG A 70 12.20 7.23 7.48
CA ARG A 70 11.44 8.39 8.01
C ARG A 70 10.34 8.86 7.06
N ASP A 71 10.51 8.62 5.76
CA ASP A 71 9.59 9.08 4.73
C ASP A 71 8.40 8.13 4.59
N GLY A 72 8.55 6.86 4.98
CA GLY A 72 7.48 5.88 4.93
C GLY A 72 7.94 4.43 4.81
N ILE A 73 6.99 3.58 4.43
CA ILE A 73 7.24 2.18 4.07
C ILE A 73 7.27 2.11 2.55
N ARG A 74 8.42 1.73 1.98
CA ARG A 74 8.58 1.60 0.52
C ARG A 74 8.24 0.19 0.08
N LEU A 75 7.38 0.11 -0.92
CA LEU A 75 6.89 -1.12 -1.54
C LEU A 75 7.29 -1.14 -3.01
N VAL A 76 7.56 -2.33 -3.55
CA VAL A 76 7.83 -2.57 -4.98
C VAL A 76 7.07 -3.80 -5.48
N TRP A 77 6.63 -3.78 -6.74
CA TRP A 77 5.94 -4.88 -7.44
C TRP A 77 6.21 -4.79 -8.96
#